data_AF-K1TU86-F1
#
_entry.id   AF-K1TU86-F1
#
_cell.length_a   1.000
_cell.length_b   1.000
_cell.length_c   1.000
_cell.angle_alpha   90.00
_cell.angle_beta   90.00
_cell.angle_gamma   90.00
#
_symmetry.space_group_name_H-M   'P 1'
#
loop_
_entity.id
_entity.type
_entity.pdbx_description
1 polymer ?
#
loop_
_entity_poly.entity_id
_entity_poly.type
_entity_poly.pdbx_seq_one_letter_code
_entity_poly.pdbx_strand_id
1 'polypeptide(L)'
;DIELVKIAGFMHDIGNAVNRSHHAEYGALLANDILKKTDLPLEDRVQIVSAIGLHDESTGGATDPISAALIIADKTDVRRSRVREKNKATFDKHDRVNYAVTDTKLKINVGKRVISLNLQIDPKICSMYEYFEIFLGRMMMSTPLSVRSTLFNFSSITKYSGR
;
A
#
# COMPACT_ATOMS: atom_id res chain seq x y z
N ASP A 1 9.87 2.95 -15.67
CA ASP A 1 9.37 4.29 -16.04
C ASP A 1 8.49 4.84 -14.91
N ILE A 2 8.48 6.15 -14.68
CA ILE A 2 7.60 6.81 -13.69
C ILE A 2 6.13 6.73 -14.14
N GLU A 3 5.85 6.77 -15.45
CA GLU A 3 4.48 6.77 -15.95
C GLU A 3 3.76 5.44 -15.70
N LEU A 4 4.42 4.31 -15.94
CA LEU A 4 3.84 2.99 -15.69
C LEU A 4 3.46 2.79 -14.23
N VAL A 5 4.29 3.27 -13.30
CA VAL A 5 3.98 3.22 -11.86
C VAL A 5 2.78 4.09 -11.52
N LYS A 6 2.64 5.27 -12.14
CA LYS A 6 1.46 6.14 -11.93
C LYS A 6 0.18 5.49 -12.43
N ILE A 7 0.21 4.88 -13.61
CA ILE A 7 -0.95 4.18 -14.18
C ILE A 7 -1.33 3.00 -13.28
N ALA A 8 -0.35 2.16 -12.92
CA ALA A 8 -0.57 1.03 -12.02
C ALA A 8 -1.13 1.50 -10.66
N GLY A 9 -0.54 2.54 -10.06
CA GLY A 9 -0.99 3.14 -8.81
C GLY A 9 -2.41 3.70 -8.86
N PHE A 10 -2.83 4.27 -10.01
CA PHE A 10 -4.19 4.75 -10.16
C PHE A 10 -5.22 3.61 -10.27
N MET A 11 -4.82 2.47 -10.83
CA MET A 11 -5.73 1.37 -11.16
C MET A 11 -5.68 0.19 -10.17
N HIS A 12 -4.67 0.09 -9.30
CA HIS A 12 -4.38 -1.13 -8.54
C HIS A 12 -5.57 -1.70 -7.76
N ASP A 13 -6.37 -0.82 -7.16
CA ASP A 13 -7.52 -1.19 -6.32
C ASP A 13 -8.85 -1.31 -7.10
N ILE A 14 -8.85 -1.19 -8.44
CA ILE A 14 -10.09 -1.23 -9.25
C ILE A 14 -10.86 -2.55 -9.11
N GLY A 15 -10.16 -3.65 -8.78
CA GLY A 15 -10.78 -4.95 -8.54
C GLY A 15 -11.71 -4.98 -7.33
N ASN A 16 -11.58 -4.04 -6.38
CA ASN A 16 -12.49 -3.92 -5.25
C ASN A 16 -13.94 -3.62 -5.68
N ALA A 17 -14.16 -3.11 -6.90
CA ALA A 17 -15.50 -2.95 -7.48
C ALA A 17 -16.18 -4.29 -7.79
N VAL A 18 -15.40 -5.37 -7.95
CA VAL A 18 -15.90 -6.74 -8.17
C VAL A 18 -15.98 -7.48 -6.84
N ASN A 19 -14.87 -7.56 -6.10
CA ASN A 19 -14.79 -8.20 -4.80
C ASN A 19 -13.55 -7.72 -4.05
N ARG A 20 -13.61 -7.70 -2.71
CA ARG A 20 -12.43 -7.47 -1.86
C ARG A 20 -11.47 -8.66 -1.86
N SER A 21 -11.99 -9.88 -1.97
CA SER A 21 -11.18 -11.08 -2.17
C SER A 21 -10.66 -11.13 -3.61
N HIS A 22 -9.37 -11.44 -3.79
CA HIS A 22 -8.71 -11.49 -5.11
C HIS A 22 -8.78 -10.17 -5.91
N HIS A 23 -8.86 -9.03 -5.20
CA HIS A 23 -9.00 -7.71 -5.85
C HIS A 23 -7.78 -7.38 -6.73
N ALA A 24 -6.59 -7.86 -6.40
CA ALA A 24 -5.39 -7.68 -7.22
C ALA A 24 -5.53 -8.38 -8.58
N GLU A 25 -5.96 -9.65 -8.59
CA GLU A 25 -6.14 -10.43 -9.82
C GLU A 25 -7.28 -9.89 -10.68
N TYR A 26 -8.43 -9.56 -10.07
CA TYR A 26 -9.53 -8.91 -10.79
C TYR A 26 -9.12 -7.54 -11.32
N GLY A 27 -8.38 -6.76 -10.52
CA GLY A 27 -7.84 -5.47 -10.89
C GLY A 27 -6.92 -5.57 -12.10
N ALA A 28 -6.04 -6.57 -12.14
CA ALA A 28 -5.14 -6.82 -13.27
C ALA A 28 -5.90 -7.14 -14.56
N LEU A 29 -6.94 -7.99 -14.50
CA LEU A 29 -7.77 -8.32 -15.65
C LEU A 29 -8.56 -7.10 -16.16
N LEU A 30 -9.18 -6.34 -15.25
CA LEU A 30 -9.92 -5.12 -15.60
C LEU A 30 -8.99 -4.06 -16.20
N ALA A 31 -7.83 -3.84 -15.59
CA ALA A 31 -6.83 -2.91 -16.10
C ALA A 31 -6.35 -3.31 -17.50
N ASN A 32 -6.09 -4.60 -17.74
CA ASN A 32 -5.74 -5.09 -19.07
C ASN A 32 -6.86 -4.82 -20.10
N ASP A 33 -8.13 -5.05 -19.73
CA ASP A 33 -9.27 -4.82 -20.64
C ASP A 33 -9.44 -3.34 -21.02
N ILE A 34 -9.13 -2.43 -20.10
CA ILE A 34 -9.17 -0.98 -20.34
C ILE A 34 -7.96 -0.56 -21.17
N LEU A 35 -6.75 -0.90 -20.73
CA LEU A 35 -5.49 -0.45 -21.35
C LEU A 35 -5.27 -1.06 -22.74
N LYS A 36 -5.86 -2.22 -23.05
CA LYS A 36 -5.75 -2.78 -24.42
C LYS A 36 -6.48 -1.98 -25.49
N LYS A 37 -7.32 -1.02 -25.10
CA LYS A 37 -8.07 -0.14 -26.00
C LYS A 37 -7.32 1.16 -26.33
N THR A 38 -6.13 1.36 -25.77
CA THR A 38 -5.27 2.52 -26.03
C THR A 38 -4.13 2.15 -26.99
N ASP A 39 -3.28 3.13 -27.29
CA ASP A 39 -2.03 2.98 -28.04
C ASP A 39 -0.83 2.52 -27.17
N LEU A 40 -1.08 2.14 -25.91
CA LEU A 40 -0.04 1.70 -24.99
C LEU A 40 0.65 0.42 -25.52
N PRO A 41 1.99 0.38 -25.62
CA PRO A 41 2.72 -0.81 -26.05
C PRO A 41 2.37 -2.04 -25.20
N LEU A 42 2.39 -3.22 -25.83
CA LEU A 42 2.07 -4.48 -25.15
C LEU A 42 2.99 -4.72 -23.94
N GLU A 43 4.28 -4.43 -24.08
CA GLU A 43 5.30 -4.63 -23.04
C GLU A 43 4.99 -3.78 -21.80
N ASP A 44 4.71 -2.50 -21.99
CA ASP A 44 4.32 -1.56 -20.94
C ASP A 44 3.00 -1.95 -20.27
N ARG A 45 2.02 -2.37 -21.07
CA ARG A 45 0.73 -2.86 -20.56
C ARG A 45 0.92 -4.09 -19.67
N VAL A 46 1.73 -5.05 -20.10
CA VAL A 46 2.03 -6.26 -19.31
C VAL A 46 2.71 -5.91 -18.00
N GLN A 47 3.63 -4.94 -17.99
CA GLN A 47 4.27 -4.48 -16.75
C GLN A 47 3.26 -3.89 -15.76
N ILE A 48 2.32 -3.05 -16.23
CA ILE A 48 1.26 -2.49 -15.38
C ILE A 48 0.36 -3.60 -14.82
N VAL A 49 -0.11 -4.50 -15.70
CA VAL A 49 -1.00 -5.60 -15.32
C VAL A 49 -0.33 -6.53 -14.31
N SER A 50 0.95 -6.87 -14.53
CA SER A 50 1.73 -7.68 -13.61
C SER A 50 1.92 -6.98 -12.27
N ALA A 51 2.25 -5.69 -12.25
CA ALA A 51 2.40 -4.93 -11.01
C ALA A 51 1.09 -4.90 -10.20
N ILE A 52 -0.06 -4.69 -10.86
CA ILE A 52 -1.37 -4.75 -10.21
C ILE A 52 -1.66 -6.16 -9.69
N GLY A 53 -1.40 -7.22 -10.46
CA GLY A 53 -1.66 -8.59 -9.99
C GLY A 53 -0.83 -9.00 -8.77
N LEU A 54 0.33 -8.36 -8.57
CA LEU A 54 1.29 -8.72 -7.53
C LEU A 54 1.22 -7.85 -6.25
N HIS A 55 0.34 -6.85 -6.19
CA HIS A 55 0.41 -5.83 -5.13
C HIS A 55 -0.22 -6.22 -3.78
N ASP A 56 -0.98 -7.33 -3.75
CA ASP A 56 -1.66 -7.81 -2.53
C ASP A 56 -0.93 -8.98 -1.85
N GLU A 57 -0.96 -8.98 -0.51
CA GLU A 57 -0.18 -9.89 0.34
C GLU A 57 -0.62 -11.34 0.28
N SER A 58 -1.87 -11.58 -0.12
CA SER A 58 -2.39 -12.93 -0.21
C SER A 58 -1.93 -13.65 -1.47
N THR A 59 -1.56 -12.91 -2.52
CA THR A 59 -1.44 -13.45 -3.89
C THR A 59 -0.15 -13.05 -4.62
N GLY A 60 0.63 -12.09 -4.08
CA GLY A 60 1.76 -11.51 -4.82
C GLY A 60 2.99 -11.10 -4.01
N GLY A 61 3.87 -10.36 -4.67
CA GLY A 61 5.13 -9.83 -4.15
C GLY A 61 5.92 -9.06 -5.21
N ALA A 62 6.81 -8.16 -4.77
CA ALA A 62 7.61 -7.35 -5.69
C ALA A 62 8.59 -8.22 -6.51
N THR A 63 8.45 -8.20 -7.84
CA THR A 63 9.30 -8.96 -8.77
C THR A 63 10.21 -8.07 -9.62
N ASP A 64 9.89 -6.78 -9.73
CA ASP A 64 10.53 -5.81 -10.59
C ASP A 64 10.41 -4.39 -9.98
N PRO A 65 11.12 -3.37 -10.52
CA PRO A 65 11.06 -2.02 -9.95
C PRO A 65 9.67 -1.36 -9.95
N ILE A 66 8.79 -1.68 -10.90
CA ILE A 66 7.45 -1.10 -10.99
C ILE A 66 6.56 -1.72 -9.91
N SER A 67 6.53 -3.05 -9.80
CA SER A 67 5.81 -3.73 -8.73
C SER A 67 6.33 -3.35 -7.34
N ALA A 68 7.65 -3.21 -7.17
CA ALA A 68 8.23 -2.72 -5.91
C ALA A 68 7.78 -1.30 -5.57
N ALA A 69 7.82 -0.37 -6.53
CA ALA A 69 7.40 1.00 -6.32
C ALA A 69 5.90 1.10 -5.98
N LEU A 70 5.05 0.32 -6.67
CA LEU A 70 3.63 0.25 -6.41
C LEU A 70 3.33 -0.27 -4.99
N ILE A 71 3.93 -1.40 -4.61
CA ILE A 71 3.73 -2.01 -3.29
C ILE A 71 4.17 -1.05 -2.19
N ILE A 72 5.33 -0.40 -2.33
CA ILE A 72 5.81 0.58 -1.35
C ILE A 72 4.82 1.75 -1.27
N ALA A 73 4.33 2.26 -2.40
CA ALA A 73 3.38 3.37 -2.42
C ALA A 73 2.05 3.01 -1.74
N ASP A 74 1.44 1.85 -2.06
CA ASP A 74 0.20 1.39 -1.42
C ASP A 74 0.37 1.20 0.09
N LYS A 75 1.36 0.41 0.48
CA LYS A 75 1.54 0.01 1.88
C LYS A 75 1.99 1.18 2.78
N THR A 76 2.67 2.19 2.21
CA THR A 76 3.04 3.41 2.95
C THR A 76 1.95 4.49 2.96
N ASP A 77 0.87 4.33 2.20
CA ASP A 77 -0.28 5.26 2.22
C ASP A 77 -1.21 5.00 3.42
N VAL A 78 -0.64 5.24 4.61
CA VAL A 78 -1.36 5.18 5.89
C VAL A 78 -1.49 6.57 6.48
N ARG A 79 -2.70 7.11 6.41
CA ARG A 79 -3.02 8.46 6.91
C ARG A 79 -4.51 8.61 7.20
N ARG A 80 -4.85 9.37 8.25
CA ARG A 80 -6.24 9.68 8.63
C ARG A 80 -7.04 10.33 7.50
N SER A 81 -6.41 11.18 6.68
CA SER A 81 -7.09 11.87 5.57
C SER A 81 -7.55 10.94 4.42
N ARG A 82 -7.09 9.68 4.39
CA ARG A 82 -7.57 8.67 3.45
C ARG A 82 -9.00 8.22 3.75
N VAL A 83 -9.40 8.28 5.02
CA VAL A 83 -10.73 7.84 5.47
C VAL A 83 -11.74 8.93 5.16
N ARG A 84 -12.59 8.68 4.15
CA ARG A 84 -13.60 9.64 3.67
C ARG A 84 -14.85 9.66 4.55
N GLU A 85 -15.27 8.49 5.04
CA GLU A 85 -16.40 8.36 5.94
C GLU A 85 -16.06 8.96 7.31
N LYS A 86 -16.98 9.73 7.89
CA LYS A 86 -16.77 10.39 9.18
C LYS A 86 -17.49 9.68 10.32
N ASN A 87 -18.48 8.85 10.01
CA ASN A 87 -19.17 8.04 11.00
C ASN A 87 -18.28 6.88 11.44
N LYS A 88 -17.69 7.00 12.63
CA LYS A 88 -16.79 5.96 13.19
C LYS A 88 -17.45 4.60 13.34
N ALA A 89 -18.77 4.55 13.47
CA ALA A 89 -19.51 3.29 13.64
C ALA A 89 -19.49 2.40 12.38
N THR A 90 -19.24 2.99 11.21
CA THR A 90 -19.22 2.27 9.93
C THR A 90 -17.80 1.91 9.47
N PHE A 91 -16.78 2.23 10.28
CA PHE A 91 -15.39 1.96 9.92
C PHE A 91 -15.11 0.48 9.85
N ASP A 92 -14.55 0.04 8.74
CA ASP A 92 -13.92 -1.26 8.69
C ASP A 92 -12.55 -1.26 9.41
N LYS A 93 -11.89 -2.42 9.43
CA LYS A 93 -10.60 -2.59 10.10
C LYS A 93 -9.52 -1.67 9.52
N HIS A 94 -9.54 -1.40 8.22
CA HIS A 94 -8.56 -0.54 7.56
C HIS A 94 -8.85 0.93 7.81
N ASP A 95 -10.13 1.33 7.80
CA ASP A 95 -10.54 2.69 8.13
C ASP A 95 -10.15 3.04 9.57
N ARG A 96 -10.41 2.14 10.53
CA ARG A 96 -10.05 2.36 11.94
C ARG A 96 -8.55 2.52 12.14
N VAL A 97 -7.74 1.68 11.51
CA VAL A 97 -6.27 1.74 11.56
C VAL A 97 -5.74 3.03 10.91
N ASN A 98 -6.23 3.40 9.73
CA ASN A 98 -5.86 4.66 9.07
C ASN A 98 -6.30 5.89 9.88
N TYR A 99 -7.52 5.89 10.41
CA TYR A 99 -8.06 7.01 11.19
C TYR A 99 -7.37 7.18 12.54
N ALA A 100 -6.79 6.11 13.10
CA ALA A 100 -5.98 6.20 14.31
C ALA A 100 -4.63 6.90 14.07
N VAL A 101 -4.14 6.96 12.83
CA VAL A 101 -2.87 7.64 12.50
C VAL A 101 -3.05 9.15 12.45
N THR A 102 -2.55 9.86 13.46
CA THR A 102 -2.63 11.32 13.60
C THR A 102 -1.53 12.06 12.86
N ASP A 103 -0.36 11.44 12.68
CA ASP A 103 0.76 11.97 11.89
C ASP A 103 1.49 10.84 11.17
N THR A 104 2.00 11.11 9.98
CA THR A 104 2.75 10.15 9.15
C THR A 104 3.95 10.84 8.51
N LYS A 105 5.12 10.21 8.60
CA LYS A 105 6.37 10.71 8.01
C LYS A 105 7.15 9.57 7.36
N LEU A 106 7.17 9.57 6.03
CA LEU A 106 8.02 8.70 5.22
C LEU A 106 9.40 9.34 5.02
N LYS A 107 10.47 8.60 5.31
CA LYS A 107 11.86 9.02 5.10
C LYS A 107 12.57 8.01 4.22
N ILE A 108 13.22 8.49 3.16
CA ILE A 108 14.00 7.65 2.25
C ILE A 108 15.46 8.02 2.40
N ASN A 109 16.30 7.04 2.73
CA ASN A 109 17.75 7.17 2.80
C ASN A 109 18.38 6.31 1.71
N VAL A 110 18.70 6.93 0.57
CA VAL A 110 19.25 6.23 -0.60
C VAL A 110 20.62 5.60 -0.30
N GLY A 111 21.49 6.31 0.43
CA GLY A 111 22.84 5.82 0.74
C GLY A 111 22.86 4.58 1.63
N LYS A 112 21.98 4.53 2.64
CA LYS A 112 21.76 3.35 3.48
C LYS A 112 20.78 2.36 2.86
N ARG A 113 20.19 2.72 1.71
CA ARG A 113 19.09 2.04 1.05
C ARG A 113 17.91 1.78 1.98
N VAL A 114 17.61 2.65 2.97
CA VAL A 114 16.56 2.44 3.98
C VAL A 114 15.32 3.27 3.67
N ILE A 115 14.13 2.71 3.85
CA ILE A 115 12.85 3.42 3.84
C ILE A 115 12.26 3.31 5.25
N SER A 116 11.96 4.44 5.88
CA SER A 116 11.41 4.49 7.24
C SER A 116 10.06 5.17 7.24
N LEU A 117 9.03 4.47 7.70
CA LEU A 117 7.69 5.01 7.92
C LEU A 117 7.51 5.25 9.42
N ASN A 118 7.37 6.51 9.82
CA ASN A 118 7.10 6.90 11.19
C ASN A 118 5.63 7.30 11.32
N LEU A 119 4.93 6.68 12.27
CA LEU A 119 3.50 6.88 12.47
C LEU A 119 3.24 7.30 13.92
N GLN A 120 2.37 8.28 14.08
CA GLN A 120 1.81 8.64 15.38
C GLN A 120 0.38 8.11 15.44
N ILE A 121 0.07 7.33 16.48
CA ILE A 121 -1.19 6.60 16.60
C ILE A 121 -1.92 7.08 17.85
N ASP A 122 -3.23 7.32 17.72
CA ASP A 122 -4.15 7.58 18.83
C ASP A 122 -4.68 6.26 19.41
N PRO A 123 -4.18 5.83 20.60
CA PRO A 123 -4.57 4.57 21.21
C PRO A 123 -6.01 4.54 21.70
N LYS A 124 -6.73 5.67 21.70
CA LYS A 124 -8.16 5.72 22.04
C LYS A 124 -9.05 5.24 20.88
N ILE A 125 -8.50 5.17 19.66
CA ILE A 125 -9.23 4.79 18.44
C ILE A 125 -8.91 3.34 18.03
N CYS A 126 -7.64 2.97 18.10
CA CYS A 126 -7.14 1.65 17.77
C CYS A 126 -6.02 1.32 18.76
N SER A 127 -6.11 0.19 19.44
CA SER A 127 -5.03 -0.22 20.33
C SER A 127 -3.76 -0.49 19.53
N MET A 128 -2.60 -0.38 20.19
CA MET A 128 -1.33 -0.70 19.54
C MET A 128 -1.29 -2.14 19.04
N TYR A 129 -1.90 -3.07 19.78
CA TYR A 129 -1.97 -4.48 19.40
C TYR A 129 -2.80 -4.69 18.12
N GLU A 130 -4.02 -4.16 18.07
CA GLU A 130 -4.88 -4.24 16.88
C GLU A 130 -4.22 -3.59 15.66
N TYR A 131 -3.54 -2.45 15.87
CA TYR A 131 -2.78 -1.80 14.82
C TYR A 131 -1.68 -2.73 14.30
N PHE A 132 -0.86 -3.32 15.18
CA PHE A 132 0.20 -4.24 14.78
C PHE A 132 -0.33 -5.48 14.06
N GLU A 133 -1.41 -6.09 14.54
CA GLU A 133 -2.02 -7.27 13.91
C GLU A 133 -2.42 -6.99 12.46
N ILE A 134 -3.17 -5.90 12.24
CA ILE A 134 -3.70 -5.54 10.92
C ILE A 134 -2.58 -5.00 10.03
N PHE A 135 -1.68 -4.19 10.57
CA PHE A 135 -0.66 -3.49 9.79
C PHE A 135 0.52 -4.41 9.44
N LEU A 136 1.03 -5.22 10.38
CA LEU A 136 2.17 -6.11 10.10
C LEU A 136 1.83 -7.12 9.01
N GLY A 137 0.62 -7.69 9.01
CA GLY A 137 0.18 -8.61 7.96
C GLY A 137 0.31 -8.03 6.56
N ARG A 138 -0.04 -6.75 6.37
CA ARG A 138 0.04 -6.06 5.07
C ARG A 138 1.47 -5.63 4.72
N MET A 139 2.26 -5.22 5.72
CA MET A 139 3.61 -4.67 5.51
C MET A 139 4.69 -5.74 5.32
N MET A 140 4.43 -7.01 5.67
CA MET A 140 5.41 -8.08 5.45
C MET A 140 5.79 -8.22 3.96
N MET A 141 4.87 -7.90 3.04
CA MET A 141 5.15 -7.80 1.61
C MET A 141 6.12 -6.71 1.20
N SER A 142 6.35 -5.69 2.02
CA SER A 142 7.29 -4.61 1.68
C SER A 142 8.75 -5.02 1.90
N THR A 143 8.99 -6.28 2.31
CA THR A 143 10.34 -6.84 2.55
C THR A 143 10.85 -7.92 1.54
N PRO A 144 10.37 -8.09 0.29
CA PRO A 144 10.75 -9.25 -0.53
C PRO A 144 12.14 -9.08 -1.14
N LEU A 145 12.72 -10.22 -1.54
CA LEU A 145 14.12 -10.42 -1.94
C LEU A 145 14.75 -9.41 -2.93
N SER A 146 13.99 -8.66 -3.73
CA SER A 146 14.55 -7.66 -4.67
C SER A 146 15.01 -6.38 -3.98
N VAL A 147 14.53 -6.13 -2.75
CA VAL A 147 14.92 -5.00 -1.91
C VAL A 147 15.71 -5.48 -0.68
N ARG A 148 16.59 -6.46 -0.86
CA ARG A 148 17.41 -7.07 0.22
C ARG A 148 18.33 -6.11 0.97
N SER A 149 18.47 -4.88 0.49
CA SER A 149 19.23 -3.81 1.16
C SER A 149 18.36 -2.73 1.80
N THR A 150 17.03 -2.82 1.75
CA THR A 150 16.12 -1.87 2.39
C THR A 150 15.49 -2.46 3.64
N LEU A 151 16.14 -2.19 4.78
CA LEU A 151 15.51 -2.33 6.07
C LEU A 151 14.37 -1.31 6.16
N PHE A 152 13.12 -1.79 6.24
CA PHE A 152 12.01 -1.00 6.73
C PHE A 152 12.16 -0.85 8.24
N ASN A 153 12.88 0.18 8.67
CA ASN A 153 13.01 0.51 10.08
C ASN A 153 11.81 1.33 10.53
N PHE A 154 10.94 0.70 11.32
CA PHE A 154 9.91 1.38 12.11
C PHE A 154 10.59 1.99 13.35
N SER A 155 11.17 3.18 13.17
CA SER A 155 12.04 3.79 14.18
C SER A 155 11.32 4.35 15.41
N SER A 156 10.01 4.57 15.36
CA SER A 156 9.23 4.97 16.53
C SER A 156 7.74 5.00 16.24
N ILE A 157 6.94 4.29 17.04
CA ILE A 157 5.53 4.64 17.24
C ILE A 157 5.44 5.38 18.56
N THR A 158 5.18 6.67 18.50
CA THR A 158 5.08 7.52 19.69
C THR A 158 3.61 7.62 20.10
N LYS A 159 3.29 7.30 21.36
CA LYS A 159 1.94 7.55 21.91
C LYS A 159 1.66 9.04 21.86
N TYR A 160 0.54 9.43 21.26
CA TYR A 160 -0.02 10.76 21.50
C TYR A 160 -0.59 10.79 22.93
N SER A 161 0.15 11.37 23.88
CA SER A 161 -0.39 11.72 25.20
C SER A 161 -1.05 13.09 25.07
N GLY A 162 -2.35 13.12 24.73
CA GLY A 162 -3.09 14.37 24.73
C GLY A 162 -3.05 15.03 26.12
N ARG A 163 -2.44 16.21 26.19
CA ARG A 163 -2.89 17.30 27.06
C ARG A 163 -3.57 18.32 26.16
#